data_AF-A0A1Y6K340-F1
#
_entry.id   AF-A0A1Y6K340-F1
#
_cell.length_a   1.000
_cell.length_b   1.000
_cell.length_c   1.000
_cell.angle_alpha   90.00
_cell.angle_beta   90.00
_cell.angle_gamma   90.00
#
_symmetry.space_group_name_H-M   'P 1'
#
loop_
_entity.id
_entity.type
_entity.pdbx_description
1 polymer ?
#
loop_
_entity_poly.entity_id
_entity_poly.type
_entity_poly.pdbx_seq_one_letter_code
_entity_poly.pdbx_strand_id
1 'polypeptide(L)' 'MGKLIGEVIGLISKNELEQGRPMLSAIAVGVSGKPSEGFFNWARELGVLEEGQDKETLWRNECEKVYEAWKISYRKE' A
#
# COMPACT_ATOMS: atom_id res chain seq x y z
N MET A 1 -14.08 5.95 -13.69
CA MET A 1 -14.28 4.88 -12.68
C MET A 1 -13.01 4.62 -11.85
N GLY A 2 -11.83 4.47 -12.48
CA GLY A 2 -10.56 4.24 -11.75
C GLY A 2 -10.16 5.32 -10.74
N LYS A 3 -10.50 6.60 -10.99
CA LYS A 3 -10.24 7.70 -10.05
C LYS A 3 -10.96 7.52 -8.71
N LEU A 4 -12.25 7.20 -8.75
CA LEU A 4 -13.07 7.02 -7.55
C LEU A 4 -12.59 5.82 -6.71
N ILE A 5 -12.21 4.73 -7.39
CA ILE A 5 -11.63 3.54 -6.74
C ILE A 5 -10.28 3.90 -6.09
N GLY A 6 -9.43 4.66 -6.78
CA GLY A 6 -8.15 5.11 -6.24
C GLY A 6 -8.29 6.00 -5.00
N GLU A 7 -9.30 6.88 -4.98
CA GLU A 7 -9.62 7.71 -3.81
C GLU A 7 -10.06 6.87 -2.61
N VAL A 8 -10.96 5.90 -2.83
CA VAL A 8 -11.42 4.99 -1.76
C VAL A 8 -10.27 4.15 -1.22
N ILE A 9 -9.40 3.61 -2.10
CA ILE A 9 -8.21 2.86 -1.70
C ILE A 9 -7.26 3.73 -0.87
N GLY A 10 -7.07 5.00 -1.26
CA GLY A 10 -6.27 5.96 -0.50
C GLY A 10 -6.82 6.21 0.91
N LEU A 11 -8.15 6.37 1.04
CA LEU A 11 -8.82 6.54 2.33
C LEU A 11 -8.66 5.32 3.23
N ILE A 12 -8.76 4.10 2.67
CA ILE A 12 -8.49 2.86 3.42
C ILE A 12 -7.04 2.87 3.92
N SER A 13 -6.06 3.13 3.06
CA SER A 13 -4.65 3.17 3.45
C SER A 13 -4.35 4.22 4.51
N LYS A 14 -4.99 5.39 4.43
CA LYS A 14 -4.89 6.42 5.49
C LYS A 14 -5.39 5.89 6.83
N ASN A 15 -6.57 5.26 6.86
CA ASN A 15 -7.12 4.68 8.08
C ASN A 15 -6.23 3.55 8.64
N GLU A 16 -5.63 2.72 7.77
CA GLU A 16 -4.69 1.68 8.23
C GLU A 16 -3.46 2.29 8.90
N LEU A 17 -2.86 3.33 8.30
CA LEU A 17 -1.72 4.04 8.90
C LEU A 17 -2.08 4.68 10.24
N GLU A 18 -3.27 5.29 10.37
CA GLU A 18 -3.78 5.84 11.64
C GLU A 18 -3.89 4.77 12.74
N GLN A 19 -4.03 3.50 12.35
CA GLN A 19 -4.06 2.36 13.26
C GLN A 19 -2.69 1.67 13.40
N GLY A 20 -1.62 2.27 12.90
CA GLY A 20 -0.26 1.74 12.97
C GLY A 20 0.00 0.56 12.02
N ARG A 21 -0.87 0.35 11.03
CA ARG A 21 -0.76 -0.72 10.03
C ARG A 21 -0.23 -0.18 8.69
N PRO A 22 0.41 -1.02 7.86
CA PRO A 22 0.98 -0.60 6.59
C PRO A 22 -0.09 -0.24 5.55
N MET A 23 0.30 0.48 4.49
CA MET A 23 -0.64 0.90 3.45
C MET A 23 -1.14 -0.30 2.64
N LEU A 24 -2.39 -0.71 2.84
CA LEU A 24 -3.02 -1.80 2.08
C LEU A 24 -3.04 -1.55 0.57
N SER A 25 -2.99 -0.29 0.14
CA SER A 25 -2.85 0.07 -1.29
C SER A 25 -1.57 -0.45 -1.95
N ALA A 26 -0.57 -0.94 -1.19
CA ALA A 26 0.64 -1.55 -1.75
C ALA A 26 0.35 -2.81 -2.58
N ILE A 27 -0.71 -3.56 -2.23
CA ILE A 27 -1.13 -4.76 -2.98
C ILE A 27 -2.18 -4.46 -4.05
N ALA A 28 -2.68 -3.22 -4.14
CA ALA A 28 -3.61 -2.79 -5.17
C ALA A 28 -2.86 -2.42 -6.46
N VAL A 29 -2.54 -3.43 -7.27
CA VAL A 29 -1.74 -3.30 -8.49
C VAL A 29 -2.56 -3.36 -9.78
N GLY A 30 -2.03 -2.76 -10.84
CA GLY A 30 -2.59 -2.89 -12.18
C GLY A 30 -2.13 -4.18 -12.89
N VAL A 31 -2.52 -4.33 -14.16
CA VAL A 31 -2.15 -5.49 -15.01
C VAL A 31 -0.65 -5.66 -15.21
N SER A 32 0.14 -4.59 -15.01
CA SER A 32 1.60 -4.62 -15.04
C SER A 32 2.22 -5.30 -13.81
N GLY A 33 1.40 -5.66 -12.81
CA GLY A 33 1.86 -6.16 -11.53
C GLY A 33 2.49 -5.09 -10.63
N LYS A 34 2.39 -3.80 -11.00
CA LYS A 34 2.93 -2.67 -10.24
C LYS A 34 1.82 -1.73 -9.77
N PRO A 35 2.03 -1.00 -8.66
CA PRO A 35 1.11 0.04 -8.20
C PRO A 35 1.13 1.23 -9.17
N SER A 36 0.03 1.96 -9.21
CA SER A 36 -0.07 3.19 -10.00
C SER A 36 0.63 4.37 -9.31
N GLU A 37 0.87 5.47 -10.04
CA GLU A 37 1.37 6.73 -9.46
C GLU A 37 0.51 7.25 -8.29
N GLY A 38 -0.79 6.90 -8.26
CA GLY A 38 -1.67 7.23 -7.14
C GLY A 38 -1.18 6.68 -5.80
N PHE A 39 -0.60 5.47 -5.79
CA PHE A 39 0.01 4.89 -4.58
C PHE A 39 1.16 5.74 -4.06
N PHE A 40 2.07 6.16 -4.94
CA PHE A 40 3.24 6.96 -4.55
C PHE A 40 2.86 8.38 -4.13
N ASN A 41 1.81 8.96 -4.73
CA ASN A 41 1.28 10.25 -4.30
C ASN A 41 0.70 10.15 -2.88
N TRP A 42 -0.12 9.13 -2.61
CA TRP A 42 -0.62 8.88 -1.25
C TRP A 42 0.51 8.57 -0.27
N ALA A 43 1.50 7.77 -0.65
CA ALA A 43 2.63 7.46 0.21
C ALA A 43 3.43 8.72 0.59
N ARG A 44 3.57 9.69 -0.34
CA ARG A 44 4.18 10.99 -0.05
C ARG A 44 3.29 11.84 0.87
N GLU A 45 2.00 11.94 0.57
CA GLU A 45 1.03 12.73 1.35
C GLU A 45 0.88 12.21 2.78
N LEU A 46 0.97 10.91 2.98
CA LEU A 46 0.84 10.24 4.28
C LEU A 46 2.19 10.11 5.01
N GLY A 47 3.28 10.62 4.45
CA GLY A 47 4.61 10.61 5.07
C GLY A 47 5.29 9.24 5.11
N VAL A 48 4.85 8.29 4.28
CA VAL A 48 5.45 6.95 4.16
C VAL A 48 6.63 6.94 3.17
N LEU A 49 6.56 7.78 2.13
CA LEU A 49 7.64 7.96 1.15
C LEU A 49 8.48 9.18 1.51
N GLU A 50 9.74 8.95 1.88
CA GLU A 50 10.72 10.02 2.10
C GLU A 50 11.25 10.59 0.78
N GLU A 51 11.69 11.85 0.81
CA GLU A 51 12.21 12.53 -0.38
C GLU A 51 13.54 11.88 -0.82
N GLY A 52 13.59 11.42 -2.08
CA GLY A 52 14.76 10.73 -2.64
C GLY A 52 14.81 9.22 -2.43
N GLN A 53 13.82 8.64 -1.73
CA GLN A 53 13.72 7.20 -1.58
C GLN A 53 13.31 6.51 -2.90
N ASP A 54 13.92 5.37 -3.20
CA ASP A 54 13.58 4.59 -4.38
C ASP A 54 12.14 4.02 -4.27
N LYS A 55 11.33 4.33 -5.29
CA LYS A 55 9.92 3.95 -5.35
C LYS A 55 9.73 2.43 -5.33
N GLU A 56 10.57 1.67 -6.03
CA GLU A 56 10.42 0.22 -6.11
C GLU A 56 10.76 -0.44 -4.77
N THR A 57 11.83 0.02 -4.12
CA THR A 57 12.26 -0.45 -2.81
C THR A 57 11.20 -0.14 -1.76
N LEU A 58 10.62 1.06 -1.74
CA LEU A 58 9.51 1.38 -0.85
C LEU A 58 8.34 0.43 -1.08
N TRP A 59 7.93 0.27 -2.33
CA TRP A 59 6.77 -0.56 -2.64
C TRP A 59 6.97 -2.01 -2.18
N ARG A 60 8.16 -2.60 -2.43
CA ARG A 60 8.49 -3.94 -1.94
C ARG A 60 8.44 -4.03 -0.42
N ASN A 61 9.01 -3.06 0.28
CA ASN A 61 8.99 -3.02 1.75
C ASN A 61 7.56 -2.91 2.29
N GLU A 62 6.71 -2.09 1.68
CA GLU A 62 5.30 -2.00 2.06
C GLU A 62 4.55 -3.31 1.80
N CYS A 63 4.80 -3.99 0.67
CA CYS A 63 4.23 -5.32 0.41
C CYS A 63 4.62 -6.34 1.49
N GLU A 64 5.88 -6.34 1.93
CA GLU A 64 6.34 -7.23 2.99
C GLU A 64 5.67 -6.90 4.34
N LYS A 65 5.58 -5.62 4.70
CA LYS A 65 4.84 -5.20 5.90
C LYS A 65 3.37 -5.62 5.85
N VAL A 66 2.71 -5.44 4.70
CA VAL A 66 1.31 -5.86 4.51
C VAL A 66 1.19 -7.37 4.70
N TYR A 67 2.08 -8.15 4.09
CA TYR A 67 2.09 -9.60 4.28
C TYR A 67 2.28 -9.98 5.76
N GLU A 68 3.26 -9.40 6.44
CA GLU A 68 3.53 -9.69 7.85
C GLU A 68 2.38 -9.30 8.77
N ALA A 69 1.70 -8.18 8.49
CA ALA A 69 0.57 -7.71 9.27
C ALA A 69 -0.70 -8.56 9.08
N TRP A 70 -0.91 -9.12 7.89
CA TRP A 70 -2.16 -9.76 7.50
C TRP A 70 -2.06 -11.26 7.21
N LYS A 71 -0.86 -11.85 7.26
CA LYS A 71 -0.70 -13.29 7.10
C LYS A 71 -1.51 -14.04 8.15
N ILE A 72 -2.19 -15.07 7.70
CA ILE A 72 -2.87 -16.02 8.57
C ILE A 72 -2.14 -17.35 8.52
N SER A 73 -2.04 -18.05 9.64
CA SER A 73 -1.57 -19.43 9.63
C SER A 73 -2.61 -20.30 8.93
N TYR A 74 -2.19 -21.00 7.88
CA TYR A 74 -3.05 -21.98 7.23
C TYR A 74 -3.46 -23.05 8.25
N ARG A 75 -4.77 -23.13 8.52
CA ARG A 75 -5.30 -24.15 9.41
C ARG A 75 -5.33 -25.47 8.64
N LYS A 76 -4.46 -26.41 8.99
CA LYS A 76 -4.62 -27.81 8.61
C LYS A 76 -5.75 -28.39 9.47
N GLU A 77 -6.86 -28.74 8.82
CA GLU A 77 -7.88 -29.63 9.37
C GLU A 77 -7.31 -31.03 9.62
#